data_AF-A0A454VXW9-F1
#
_entry.id   AF-A0A454VXW9-F1
#
_cell.length_a   1.000
_cell.length_b   1.000
_cell.length_c   1.000
_cell.angle_alpha   90.00
_cell.angle_beta   90.00
_cell.angle_gamma   90.00
#
_symmetry.space_group_name_H-M   'P 1'
#
loop_
_entity.id
_entity.type
_entity.pdbx_description
1 polymer ?
#
loop_
_entity_poly.entity_id
_entity_poly.type
_entity_poly.pdbx_seq_one_letter_code
_entity_poly.pdbx_strand_id
1 'polypeptide(L)'
;LAAGGPLPDTAPWRAHFHVPLHADPAAPLTSTLPVLKSALSRLVGGARPLTRHLEVETYTWQALPAQLRPRGRAQLTDGIAAELMLARDLLTDLGLKELP
;
A
#
# COMPACT_ATOMS: atom_id res chain seq x y z
N LEU A 1 7.11 -8.39 -27.39
CA LEU A 1 7.64 -7.04 -27.06
C LEU A 1 8.68 -6.71 -28.11
N ALA A 2 8.36 -5.85 -29.07
CA ALA A 2 9.23 -5.60 -30.21
C ALA A 2 10.48 -4.83 -29.79
N ALA A 3 11.62 -5.28 -30.30
CA ALA A 3 12.93 -4.66 -30.12
C ALA A 3 12.98 -3.28 -30.81
N GLY A 4 13.44 -2.25 -30.09
CA GLY A 4 14.07 -1.04 -30.63
C GLY A 4 13.23 0.01 -31.37
N GLY A 5 11.93 -0.21 -31.59
CA GLY A 5 11.04 0.81 -32.18
C GLY A 5 10.53 1.86 -31.19
N PRO A 6 10.02 3.02 -31.66
CA PRO A 6 9.40 4.00 -30.78
C PRO A 6 8.20 3.38 -30.05
N LEU A 7 7.99 3.79 -28.80
CA LEU A 7 6.87 3.31 -28.00
C LEU A 7 5.54 3.85 -28.58
N PRO A 8 4.43 3.08 -28.51
CA PRO A 8 3.16 3.48 -29.11
C PRO A 8 2.65 4.83 -28.56
N ASP A 9 2.17 5.72 -29.43
CA ASP A 9 1.67 7.05 -29.10
C ASP A 9 0.16 7.23 -29.35
N THR A 10 -0.53 6.20 -29.86
CA THR A 10 -1.96 6.22 -30.21
C THR A 10 -2.90 5.95 -29.03
N ALA A 11 -2.37 5.60 -27.86
CA ALA A 11 -3.13 5.29 -26.65
C ALA A 11 -2.43 5.84 -25.40
N PRO A 12 -3.19 6.22 -24.35
CA PRO A 12 -2.59 6.68 -23.11
C PRO A 12 -1.78 5.57 -22.44
N TRP A 13 -0.63 5.93 -21.89
CA TRP A 13 0.18 5.02 -21.11
C TRP A 13 -0.36 4.91 -19.69
N ARG A 14 -0.20 3.73 -19.10
CA ARG A 14 -0.54 3.49 -17.70
C ARG A 14 0.74 3.19 -16.93
N ALA A 15 0.95 3.92 -15.85
CA ALA A 15 2.03 3.68 -14.90
C ALA A 15 1.42 3.26 -13.56
N HIS A 16 2.12 2.38 -12.86
CA HIS A 16 1.81 1.98 -11.48
C HIS A 16 3.00 2.40 -10.61
N PHE A 17 2.73 3.11 -9.52
CA PHE A 17 3.73 3.44 -8.51
C PHE A 17 3.38 2.78 -7.18
N HIS A 18 4.35 2.17 -6.53
CA HIS A 18 4.21 1.78 -5.14
C HIS A 18 4.48 3.00 -4.28
N VAL A 19 3.67 3.19 -3.25
CA VAL A 19 3.83 4.25 -2.25
C VAL A 19 3.69 3.64 -0.86
N PRO A 20 4.20 4.28 0.21
CA PRO A 20 3.94 3.82 1.57
C PRO A 20 2.44 3.71 1.82
N LEU A 21 2.01 2.69 2.56
CA LEU A 21 0.59 2.34 2.71
C LEU A 21 -0.27 3.51 3.23
N HIS A 22 0.30 4.34 4.10
CA HIS A 22 -0.35 5.48 4.74
C HIS A 22 -0.19 6.81 3.97
N ALA A 23 0.52 6.81 2.83
CA ALA A 23 0.77 8.03 2.09
C ALA A 23 -0.46 8.44 1.26
N ASP A 24 -0.75 9.74 1.27
CA ASP A 24 -1.66 10.37 0.31
C ASP A 24 -0.82 10.96 -0.84
N PRO A 25 -0.83 10.36 -2.04
CA PRO A 25 0.01 10.83 -3.13
C PRO A 25 -0.45 12.22 -3.62
N ALA A 26 0.51 13.04 -4.07
CA ALA A 26 0.19 14.35 -4.61
C ALA A 26 -0.72 14.24 -5.85
N ALA A 27 -1.72 15.10 -5.94
CA ALA A 27 -2.61 15.19 -7.10
C ALA A 27 -1.79 15.35 -8.41
N PRO A 28 -2.22 14.70 -9.51
CA PRO A 28 -3.50 14.02 -9.70
C PRO A 28 -3.48 12.52 -9.34
N LEU A 29 -2.41 12.01 -8.73
CA LEU A 29 -2.33 10.61 -8.35
C LEU A 29 -3.28 10.34 -7.17
N THR A 30 -3.80 9.11 -7.12
CA THR A 30 -4.66 8.64 -6.03
C THR A 30 -4.14 7.31 -5.51
N SER A 31 -4.33 7.03 -4.22
CA SER A 31 -3.97 5.74 -3.66
C SER A 31 -4.96 4.64 -4.07
N THR A 32 -4.49 3.39 -4.05
CA THR A 32 -5.33 2.20 -4.25
C THR A 32 -5.88 1.65 -2.93
N LEU A 33 -5.81 2.43 -1.84
CA LEU A 33 -6.33 2.05 -0.52
C LEU A 33 -7.82 1.64 -0.54
N PRO A 34 -8.72 2.27 -1.34
CA PRO A 34 -10.10 1.78 -1.46
C PRO A 34 -10.20 0.37 -2.04
N VAL A 35 -9.31 0.01 -2.97
CA VAL A 35 -9.27 -1.35 -3.54
C VAL A 35 -8.81 -2.36 -2.47
N LEU A 36 -7.79 -2.00 -1.67
CA LEU A 36 -7.35 -2.82 -0.54
C LEU A 36 -8.49 -3.03 0.47
N LYS A 37 -9.20 -1.96 0.86
CA LYS A 37 -10.36 -2.04 1.76
C LYS A 37 -11.42 -3.00 1.24
N SER A 38 -11.75 -2.92 -0.06
CA SER A 38 -12.70 -3.83 -0.69
C SER A 38 -12.21 -5.29 -0.66
N ALA A 39 -10.92 -5.53 -0.93
CA ALA A 39 -10.34 -6.86 -0.90
C ALA A 39 -10.37 -7.46 0.52
N LEU A 40 -9.96 -6.70 1.54
CA LEU A 40 -10.00 -7.13 2.93
C LEU A 40 -11.44 -7.40 3.41
N SER A 41 -12.38 -6.51 3.08
CA SER A 41 -13.80 -6.73 3.40
C SER A 41 -14.32 -8.04 2.83
N ARG A 42 -13.92 -8.40 1.60
CA ARG A 42 -14.29 -9.67 0.96
C ARG A 42 -13.61 -10.87 1.62
N LEU A 43 -12.34 -10.74 1.98
CA LEU A 43 -11.54 -11.85 2.50
C LEU A 43 -11.84 -12.17 3.96
N VAL A 44 -12.05 -11.14 4.80
CA VAL A 44 -12.13 -11.32 6.25
C VAL A 44 -13.30 -10.60 6.93
N GLY A 45 -14.07 -9.78 6.21
CA GLY A 45 -15.23 -9.06 6.75
C GLY A 45 -16.59 -9.78 6.66
N GLY A 46 -16.63 -10.99 6.10
CA GLY A 46 -17.86 -11.80 5.98
C GLY A 46 -18.18 -12.61 7.24
N ALA A 47 -19.29 -13.38 7.22
CA ALA A 47 -19.70 -14.23 8.35
C ALA A 47 -18.65 -15.27 8.78
N ARG A 48 -17.73 -15.64 7.87
CA ARG A 48 -16.54 -16.46 8.14
C ARG A 48 -15.38 -15.92 7.29
N PRO A 49 -14.15 -15.86 7.81
CA PRO A 49 -13.00 -15.42 7.02
C PRO A 49 -12.63 -16.48 5.98
N LEU A 50 -12.26 -16.03 4.78
CA LEU A 50 -11.80 -16.85 3.66
C LEU A 50 -10.31 -17.21 3.78
N THR A 51 -9.57 -16.51 4.64
CA THR A 51 -8.18 -16.79 4.98
C THR A 51 -7.94 -16.54 6.46
N ARG A 52 -6.94 -17.22 7.05
CA ARG A 52 -6.44 -16.96 8.40
C ARG A 52 -5.02 -16.40 8.42
N HIS A 53 -4.41 -16.26 7.25
CA HIS A 53 -3.05 -15.80 7.09
C HIS A 53 -3.08 -14.47 6.33
N LEU A 54 -2.48 -13.46 6.94
CA LEU A 54 -2.31 -12.12 6.40
C LEU A 54 -0.86 -11.73 6.68
N GLU A 55 -0.20 -11.18 5.68
CA GLU A 55 1.17 -10.68 5.78
C GLU A 55 1.17 -9.20 5.43
N VAL A 56 2.00 -8.42 6.12
CA VAL A 56 2.19 -7.00 5.85
C VAL A 56 3.66 -6.80 5.50
N GLU A 57 3.93 -6.37 4.27
CA GLU A 57 5.25 -5.97 3.82
C GLU A 57 5.37 -4.44 3.92
N THR A 58 6.41 -3.97 4.60
CA THR A 58 6.66 -2.52 4.74
C THR A 58 7.42 -1.97 3.54
N TYR A 59 7.19 -0.69 3.23
CA TYR A 59 7.75 -0.04 2.05
C TYR A 59 9.28 -0.01 2.01
N THR A 60 9.82 -0.04 0.79
CA THR A 60 11.24 0.11 0.51
C THR A 60 11.63 1.60 0.54
N TRP A 61 11.89 2.14 1.72
CA TRP A 61 12.10 3.58 1.99
C TRP A 61 13.11 4.29 1.07
N GLN A 62 14.18 3.61 0.67
CA GLN A 62 15.20 4.15 -0.24
C GLN A 62 14.70 4.38 -1.68
N ALA A 63 13.59 3.75 -2.07
CA ALA A 63 12.97 3.95 -3.37
C ALA A 63 12.19 5.28 -3.45
N LEU A 64 11.92 5.93 -2.30
CA LEU A 64 11.27 7.24 -2.30
C LEU A 64 12.16 8.30 -2.98
N PRO A 65 11.56 9.35 -3.57
CA PRO A 65 12.28 10.58 -3.92
C PRO A 65 13.10 11.07 -2.74
N ALA A 66 14.32 11.58 -2.99
CA ALA A 66 15.27 11.93 -1.94
C ALA A 66 14.71 12.87 -0.86
N GLN A 67 13.79 13.76 -1.25
CA GLN A 67 13.15 14.73 -0.37
C GLN A 67 12.14 14.10 0.60
N LEU A 68 11.60 12.92 0.25
CA LEU A 68 10.61 12.18 1.01
C LEU A 68 11.22 11.04 1.84
N ARG A 69 12.52 10.77 1.69
CA ARG A 69 13.20 9.71 2.45
C ARG A 69 13.31 10.07 3.93
N PRO A 70 13.20 9.07 4.84
CA PRO A 70 13.56 9.27 6.24
C PRO A 70 15.02 9.71 6.36
N ARG A 71 15.28 10.74 7.16
CA ARG A 71 16.62 11.31 7.39
C ARG A 71 17.37 10.68 8.56
N GLY A 72 16.76 9.70 9.22
CA GLY A 72 17.35 9.01 10.37
C GLY A 72 16.44 7.91 10.91
N ARG A 73 16.94 7.20 11.94
CA ARG A 73 16.25 6.04 12.53
C ARG A 73 14.88 6.36 13.09
N ALA A 74 14.70 7.52 13.72
CA ALA A 74 13.41 7.95 14.26
C ALA A 74 12.35 8.02 13.16
N GLN A 75 12.60 8.80 12.11
CA GLN A 75 11.67 8.94 10.98
C GLN A 75 11.41 7.62 10.25
N LEU A 76 12.42 6.73 10.15
CA LEU A 76 12.23 5.41 9.58
C LEU A 76 11.29 4.56 10.45
N THR A 77 11.46 4.62 11.77
CA THR A 77 10.62 3.92 12.73
C THR A 77 9.19 4.44 12.67
N ASP A 78 9.00 5.76 12.61
CA ASP A 78 7.69 6.39 12.49
C ASP A 78 6.97 5.94 11.21
N GLY A 79 7.70 5.88 10.09
CA GLY A 79 7.16 5.42 8.82
C GLY A 79 6.73 3.94 8.85
N ILE A 80 7.58 3.06 9.39
CA ILE A 80 7.24 1.63 9.57
C ILE A 80 6.03 1.47 10.48
N ALA A 81 6.01 2.18 11.61
CA ALA A 81 4.91 2.15 12.56
C ALA A 81 3.60 2.60 11.90
N ALA A 82 3.62 3.66 11.08
CA ALA A 82 2.45 4.15 10.38
C ALA A 82 1.86 3.13 9.39
N GLU A 83 2.70 2.34 8.70
CA GLU A 83 2.21 1.27 7.83
C GLU A 83 1.54 0.13 8.61
N LEU A 84 2.18 -0.31 9.69
CA LEU A 84 1.64 -1.38 10.54
C LEU A 84 0.36 -0.92 11.25
N MET A 85 0.30 0.31 11.71
CA MET A 85 -0.90 0.90 12.33
C MET A 85 -2.06 0.95 11.34
N LEU A 86 -1.85 1.45 10.12
CA LEU A 86 -2.92 1.47 9.13
C LEU A 86 -3.39 0.06 8.77
N ALA A 87 -2.47 -0.88 8.57
CA ALA A 87 -2.83 -2.28 8.30
C ALA A 87 -3.64 -2.89 9.46
N ARG A 88 -3.21 -2.66 10.70
CA ARG A 88 -3.93 -3.09 11.91
C ARG A 88 -5.33 -2.50 11.94
N ASP A 89 -5.46 -1.19 11.79
CA ASP A 89 -6.75 -0.48 11.91
C ASP A 89 -7.74 -0.95 10.84
N LEU A 90 -7.29 -1.17 9.60
CA LEU A 90 -8.11 -1.76 8.55
C LEU A 90 -8.67 -3.15 8.91
N LEU A 91 -7.88 -3.96 9.62
CA LEU A 91 -8.28 -5.32 10.01
C LEU A 91 -9.19 -5.30 11.25
N THR A 92 -8.89 -4.48 12.25
CA THR A 92 -9.69 -4.37 13.46
C THR A 92 -11.06 -3.72 13.18
N ASP A 93 -11.14 -2.78 12.24
CA ASP A 93 -12.40 -2.21 11.75
C ASP A 93 -13.32 -3.27 11.10
N LEU A 94 -12.74 -4.37 10.61
CA LEU A 94 -13.48 -5.53 10.08
C LEU A 94 -13.84 -6.56 11.16
N GLY A 95 -13.55 -6.27 12.43
CA GLY A 95 -13.89 -7.11 13.57
C GLY A 95 -12.84 -8.17 13.93
N LEU A 96 -11.65 -8.12 13.31
CA LEU A 96 -10.54 -8.98 13.72
C LEU A 96 -10.02 -8.52 15.08
N LYS A 97 -9.68 -9.48 15.93
CA LYS A 97 -9.17 -9.21 17.28
C LYS A 97 -7.71 -9.62 17.34
N GLU A 98 -6.93 -8.81 18.05
CA GLU A 98 -5.60 -9.21 18.49
C GLU A 98 -5.73 -10.47 19.35
N LEU A 99 -4.82 -11.42 19.15
CA LEU A 99 -4.73 -12.57 20.04
C LEU A 99 -4.28 -12.05 21.42
N PRO A 100 -4.87 -12.55 22.52
CA PRO A 100 -4.50 -12.16 23.87
C PRO A 100 -3.05 -12.53 24.22
#